data_AF-A0AAX0XQT8-F1
#
_entry.id   AF-A0AAX0XQT8-F1
#
_cell.length_a   1.000
_cell.length_b   1.000
_cell.length_c   1.000
_cell.angle_alpha   90.00
_cell.angle_beta   90.00
_cell.angle_gamma   90.00
#
_symmetry.space_group_name_H-M   'P 1'
#
loop_
_entity.id
_entity.type
_entity.pdbx_description
1 polymer ?
#
loop_
_entity_poly.entity_id
_entity_poly.type
_entity_poly.pdbx_seq_one_letter_code
_entity_poly.pdbx_strand_id
1 'polypeptide(L)' 'MMTNLETRLSGADPVFARELHAQLVQALGDVKRRLLRGGTQQQYQQWQQEADAIEAGLNIIEKIKGE' A
#
# COMPACT_ATOMS: atom_id res chain seq x y z
N MET A 1 -0.19 -20.24 5.60
CA MET A 1 0.52 -19.77 4.39
C MET A 1 -0.21 -20.30 3.16
N MET A 2 -0.97 -19.45 2.47
CA MET A 2 -1.73 -19.78 1.26
C MET A 2 -1.10 -19.19 -0.01
N THR A 3 -0.30 -18.13 0.08
CA THR A 3 0.32 -17.49 -1.09
C THR A 3 1.85 -17.32 -0.98
N ASN A 4 2.53 -17.25 -2.13
CA ASN A 4 3.97 -16.92 -2.19
C ASN A 4 4.31 -15.57 -1.55
N LEU A 5 3.36 -14.62 -1.55
CA LEU A 5 3.52 -13.31 -0.93
C LEU A 5 3.54 -13.43 0.60
N GLU A 6 2.59 -14.16 1.18
CA GLU A 6 2.55 -14.44 2.62
C GLU A 6 3.82 -15.15 3.09
N THR A 7 4.33 -16.12 2.32
CA THR A 7 5.59 -16.82 2.63
C THR A 7 6.80 -15.90 2.68
N ARG A 8 6.86 -14.91 1.79
CA ARG A 8 7.95 -13.92 1.80
C ARG A 8 7.80 -12.92 2.95
N LEU A 9 6.57 -12.53 3.28
CA LEU A 9 6.28 -11.50 4.28
C LEU A 9 6.37 -12.00 5.74
N SER A 10 6.02 -13.24 6.04
CA SER A 10 5.89 -13.78 7.41
C SER A 10 7.17 -14.39 8.01
N GLY A 11 8.34 -14.15 7.40
CA GLY A 11 9.61 -14.53 8.03
C GLY A 11 10.77 -14.87 7.11
N ALA A 12 10.54 -15.06 5.80
CA ALA A 12 11.60 -15.40 4.87
C ALA A 12 12.46 -14.18 4.45
N ASP A 13 11.89 -12.96 4.47
CA ASP A 13 12.61 -11.75 4.06
C ASP A 13 12.06 -10.47 4.74
N PRO A 14 12.56 -10.11 5.93
CA PRO A 14 12.15 -8.88 6.62
C PRO A 14 12.58 -7.61 5.88
N VAL A 15 13.57 -7.69 4.98
CA VAL A 15 13.99 -6.57 4.13
C VAL A 15 12.92 -6.32 3.08
N PHE A 16 12.43 -7.38 2.42
CA PHE A 16 11.33 -7.28 1.46
C PHE A 16 10.07 -6.66 2.04
N ALA A 17 9.65 -7.07 3.24
CA ALA A 17 8.47 -6.47 3.90
C ALA A 17 8.65 -4.97 4.15
N ARG A 18 9.85 -4.56 4.58
CA ARG A 18 10.19 -3.14 4.81
C ARG A 18 10.23 -2.33 3.51
N GLU A 19 10.81 -2.89 2.45
CA GLU A 19 10.88 -2.26 1.14
C GLU A 19 9.50 -2.12 0.50
N LEU A 20 8.69 -3.17 0.54
CA LEU A 20 7.31 -3.14 0.04
C LEU A 20 6.48 -2.10 0.80
N HIS A 21 6.58 -2.05 2.13
CA HIS A 21 5.95 -1.02 2.94
C HIS A 21 6.41 0.39 2.53
N ALA A 22 7.72 0.61 2.34
CA ALA A 22 8.25 1.90 1.92
C ALA A 22 7.73 2.33 0.54
N GLN A 23 7.64 1.40 -0.42
CA GLN A 23 7.10 1.66 -1.75
C GLN A 23 5.62 2.07 -1.69
N LEU A 24 4.80 1.38 -0.89
CA LEU A 24 3.38 1.72 -0.71
C LEU A 24 3.21 3.08 -0.03
N VAL A 25 4.03 3.42 0.96
CA VAL A 25 4.01 4.74 1.59
C VAL A 25 4.33 5.85 0.59
N GLN A 26 5.33 5.64 -0.28
CA GLN A 26 5.65 6.62 -1.34
C GLN A 26 4.49 6.76 -2.34
N ALA A 27 3.91 5.65 -2.80
CA ALA A 27 2.77 5.66 -3.71
C ALA A 27 1.56 6.39 -3.10
N LEU A 28 1.25 6.15 -1.81
CA LEU A 28 0.19 6.88 -1.11
C LEU A 28 0.48 8.38 -1.02
N GLY A 29 1.73 8.75 -0.78
CA GLY A 29 2.19 10.14 -0.80
C GLY A 29 1.99 10.81 -2.16
N ASP A 30 2.22 10.08 -3.26
CA ASP A 30 1.98 10.58 -4.62
C ASP A 30 0.49 10.80 -4.91
N VAL A 31 -0.35 9.85 -4.53
CA VAL A 31 -1.81 9.94 -4.69
C VAL A 31 -2.37 11.09 -3.85
N LYS A 32 -1.94 11.23 -2.58
CA LYS A 32 -2.35 12.35 -1.72
C LYS A 32 -1.91 13.70 -2.29
N ARG A 33 -0.70 13.80 -2.85
CA ARG A 33 -0.24 15.01 -3.56
C ARG A 33 -1.07 15.31 -4.81
N ARG A 34 -1.54 14.30 -5.54
CA ARG A 34 -2.45 14.48 -6.70
C ARG A 34 -3.82 14.97 -6.29
N LEU A 35 -4.39 14.41 -5.22
CA LEU A 35 -5.66 14.87 -4.65
C LEU A 35 -5.59 16.36 -4.28
N LEU A 36 -4.49 16.81 -3.67
CA LEU A 36 -4.29 18.24 -3.32
C LEU A 36 -4.20 19.18 -4.52
N ARG A 37 -3.81 18.70 -5.70
CA ARG A 37 -3.69 19.53 -6.92
C ARG A 37 -5.04 19.84 -7.57
N GLY A 38 -6.11 19.22 -7.11
CA GLY A 38 -7.42 19.35 -7.73
C GLY A 38 -7.55 18.53 -9.01
N GLY A 39 -8.78 18.36 -9.48
CA GLY A 39 -9.13 17.58 -10.67
C GLY A 39 -10.64 17.55 -10.86
N THR A 40 -11.11 16.84 -11.87
CA THR A 40 -12.54 16.57 -12.02
C THR A 40 -13.02 15.62 -10.92
N GLN A 41 -14.33 15.59 -10.62
CA GLN A 41 -14.88 14.64 -9.65
C GLN A 41 -14.54 13.19 -9.98
N GLN A 42 -14.52 12.82 -11.27
CA GLN A 42 -14.16 11.49 -11.72
C GLN A 42 -12.70 11.14 -11.40
N GLN A 43 -11.76 12.08 -11.61
CA GLN A 43 -10.36 11.90 -11.25
C GLN A 43 -10.18 11.78 -9.74
N TYR A 44 -10.94 12.57 -8.98
CA TYR A 44 -10.95 12.50 -7.52
C TYR A 44 -11.40 11.14 -7.01
N GLN A 45 -12.51 10.61 -7.55
CA GLN A 45 -13.01 9.28 -7.18
C GLN A 45 -11.98 8.18 -7.50
N GLN A 46 -11.33 8.25 -8.66
CA GLN A 46 -10.29 7.30 -9.05
C GLN A 46 -9.08 7.34 -8.09
N TRP A 47 -8.57 8.54 -7.80
CA TRP A 47 -7.44 8.69 -6.88
C TRP A 47 -7.81 8.32 -5.44
N GLN A 48 -9.04 8.55 -5.02
CA GLN A 48 -9.51 8.13 -3.71
C GLN A 48 -9.56 6.60 -3.60
N GLN A 49 -10.07 5.93 -4.64
CA GLN A 49 -10.05 4.46 -4.70
C GLN A 49 -8.63 3.88 -4.74
N GLU A 50 -7.69 4.54 -5.43
CA GLU A 50 -6.27 4.16 -5.38
C GLU A 50 -5.68 4.33 -3.98
N ALA A 51 -5.97 5.45 -3.29
CA ALA A 51 -5.50 5.69 -1.93
C ALA A 51 -6.01 4.61 -0.96
N ASP A 52 -7.31 4.29 -1.03
CA ASP A 52 -7.93 3.26 -0.19
C ASP A 52 -7.31 1.88 -0.44
N ALA A 53 -7.01 1.54 -1.69
CA ALA A 53 -6.36 0.28 -2.05
C ALA A 53 -4.93 0.18 -1.50
N ILE A 54 -4.17 1.28 -1.54
CA ILE A 54 -2.81 1.34 -0.99
C ILE A 54 -2.85 1.24 0.54
N GLU A 55 -3.78 1.93 1.20
CA GLU A 55 -3.96 1.86 2.66
C GLU A 55 -4.38 0.45 3.10
N ALA A 56 -5.24 -0.23 2.34
CA ALA A 56 -5.56 -1.63 2.58
C ALA A 56 -4.32 -2.54 2.44
N GLY A 57 -3.47 -2.31 1.44
CA GLY A 57 -2.22 -3.03 1.25
C GLY A 57 -1.25 -2.88 2.42
N LEU A 58 -1.11 -1.66 2.95
CA LEU A 58 -0.31 -1.38 4.15
C LEU A 58 -0.84 -2.14 5.37
N ASN A 59 -2.16 -2.11 5.61
CA ASN A 59 -2.79 -2.82 6.71
C ASN A 59 -2.59 -4.34 6.62
N ILE A 60 -2.65 -4.92 5.42
CA ILE A 60 -2.40 -6.36 5.21
C ILE A 60 -0.95 -6.70 5.57
N ILE A 61 0.02 -5.90 5.11
CA ILE A 61 1.44 -6.13 5.41
C ILE A 61 1.72 -6.01 6.92
N GLU A 62 1.14 -5.02 7.59
CA GLU A 62 1.29 -4.86 9.04
C GLU A 62 0.75 -6.07 9.81
N LYS A 63 -0.42 -6.59 9.42
CA LYS A 63 -1.00 -7.78 10.04
C LYS A 63 -0.14 -9.02 9.83
N ILE A 64 0.39 -9.22 8.62
CA ILE A 64 1.27 -10.37 8.32
C ILE A 64 2.61 -10.28 9.06
N LYS A 65 3.11 -9.07 9.34
CA LYS A 65 4.36 -8.87 10.09
C LYS A 65 4.18 -9.00 11.61
N GLY A 66 2.97 -8.76 12.13
CA GLY A 66 2.65 -8.80 13.56
C GLY A 66 2.24 -10.18 14.09
N GLU A 67 1.99 -11.14 13.20
CA GLU A 67 1.83 -12.58 13.51
C GLU A 67 3.17 -13.32 13.51
#